data_AF-A0A4R3SPA0-F1
#
_entry.id   AF-A0A4R3SPA0-F1
#
_cell.length_a   1.000
_cell.length_b   1.000
_cell.length_c   1.000
_cell.angle_alpha   90.00
_cell.angle_beta   90.00
_cell.angle_gamma   90.00
#
_symmetry.space_group_name_H-M   'P 1'
#
loop_
_entity.id
_entity.type
_entity.pdbx_description
1 polymer ?
#
loop_
_entity_poly.entity_id
_entity_poly.type
_entity_poly.pdbx_seq_one_letter_code
_entity_poly.pdbx_strand_id
1 'polypeptide(L)'
;MPPPPHGSESALADLIADVDRLPGVGSTEGEIRQFDAKDDPDNWLTSLRVTADTADLAVAERVRRTAERGVTGTTLQVTLDVPSARKTAPVSLDPMDRRVVGLAGRLRTRTFVRQLWMTPTGSRIGLVRDVSFSDAAKRVRTITGPEPTNTSTTRTTTLSRGDVSVDVTATHPGRALMRMIDTLADDHHVERLYYSPGTTYADAARAPDDASGLPAVADRPSLSIGVRPLGDVAETLAATTDEAADAHRAPRTAFDLGSGAVSGWLGLPLDAPKPRDVGPDGDAPTSPTPTPWVPADVDDRATVLRAFLERSAAAAGVPATVTTGTEQCATSGSSDPTGTRATALSVVPVFDVVDDAQEPFDAVTALWTSEGLGVSDRAMGRDSWSSSSGADPATASIRGTVDGLSLTAESACVPPPDATSEGN
;
A
#
# COMPACT_ATOMS: atom_id res chain seq x y z
N MET A 1 36.71 -8.46 27.40
CA MET A 1 35.50 -9.08 26.83
C MET A 1 35.24 -10.37 27.59
N PRO A 2 33.99 -10.64 28.00
CA PRO A 2 33.63 -11.95 28.55
C PRO A 2 33.95 -13.05 27.52
N PRO A 3 34.32 -14.26 27.96
CA PRO A 3 34.49 -15.39 27.05
C PRO A 3 33.13 -15.82 26.46
N PRO A 4 33.12 -16.50 25.29
CA PRO A 4 31.89 -17.06 24.74
C PRO A 4 31.24 -18.04 25.72
N PRO A 5 29.92 -18.26 25.63
CA PRO A 5 29.19 -19.15 26.52
C PRO A 5 29.81 -20.55 26.54
N HIS A 6 29.90 -21.16 27.72
CA HIS A 6 30.54 -22.45 27.88
C HIS A 6 29.88 -23.52 27.00
N GLY A 7 30.67 -24.18 26.15
CA GLY A 7 30.22 -25.22 25.23
C GLY A 7 29.65 -24.72 23.90
N SER A 8 29.57 -23.40 23.68
CA SER A 8 29.09 -22.82 22.42
C SER A 8 30.00 -23.14 21.23
N GLU A 9 31.32 -23.04 21.40
CA GLU A 9 32.29 -23.36 20.34
C GLU A 9 32.24 -24.84 19.93
N SER A 10 32.16 -25.76 20.89
CA SER A 10 31.98 -27.19 20.62
C SER A 10 30.65 -27.46 19.91
N ALA A 11 29.56 -26.85 20.39
CA ALA A 11 28.24 -27.01 19.77
C ALA A 11 28.20 -26.47 18.33
N LEU A 12 28.89 -25.36 18.05
CA LEU A 12 29.03 -24.84 16.69
C LEU A 12 29.85 -25.78 15.82
N ALA A 13 30.97 -26.32 16.31
CA ALA A 13 31.79 -27.27 15.56
C ALA A 13 31.01 -28.54 15.21
N ASP A 14 30.23 -29.07 16.16
CA ASP A 14 29.34 -30.21 15.94
C ASP A 14 28.26 -29.87 14.90
N LEU A 15 27.65 -28.68 14.98
CA LEU A 15 26.65 -28.22 14.02
C LEU A 15 27.23 -28.10 12.60
N ILE A 16 28.43 -27.51 12.45
CA ILE A 16 29.14 -27.42 11.17
C ILE A 16 29.36 -28.82 10.59
N ALA A 17 29.89 -29.75 11.39
CA ALA A 17 30.14 -31.11 10.96
C ALA A 17 28.86 -31.88 10.57
N ASP A 18 27.75 -31.64 11.26
CA ASP A 18 26.45 -32.23 10.94
C ASP A 18 25.86 -31.65 9.65
N VAL A 19 26.00 -30.33 9.42
CA VAL A 19 25.49 -29.65 8.21
C VAL A 19 26.32 -30.01 6.98
N ASP A 20 27.65 -30.09 7.10
CA ASP A 20 28.55 -30.47 5.99
C ASP A 20 28.28 -31.89 5.45
N ARG A 21 27.70 -32.77 6.27
CA ARG A 21 27.33 -34.14 5.86
C ARG A 21 25.99 -34.20 5.13
N LEU A 22 25.24 -33.11 5.06
CA LEU A 22 23.92 -33.11 4.43
C LEU A 22 24.02 -33.18 2.90
N PRO A 23 23.17 -34.00 2.24
CA PRO A 23 23.10 -33.99 0.77
C PRO A 23 22.75 -32.60 0.23
N GLY A 24 23.55 -32.11 -0.72
CA GLY A 24 23.36 -30.82 -1.36
C GLY A 24 24.15 -29.66 -0.73
N VAL A 25 24.93 -29.92 0.32
CA VAL A 25 25.80 -28.92 0.97
C VAL A 25 27.22 -29.08 0.44
N GLY A 26 27.82 -27.97 -0.01
CA GLY A 26 29.20 -27.90 -0.49
C GLY A 26 30.18 -27.43 0.59
N SER A 27 29.81 -26.43 1.39
CA SER A 27 30.62 -25.96 2.51
C SER A 27 29.78 -25.29 3.59
N THR A 28 30.27 -25.33 4.83
CA THR A 28 29.69 -24.63 5.97
C THR A 28 30.77 -23.88 6.74
N GLU A 29 30.49 -22.62 7.06
CA GLU A 29 31.34 -21.75 7.88
C GLU A 29 30.51 -21.23 9.05
N GLY A 30 31.14 -21.08 10.21
CA GLY A 30 30.48 -20.57 11.40
C GLY A 30 31.37 -19.63 12.20
N GLU A 31 30.75 -18.63 12.82
CA GLU A 31 31.41 -17.69 13.73
C GLU A 31 30.54 -17.46 14.97
N ILE A 32 31.19 -17.24 16.11
CA ILE A 32 30.55 -16.78 17.35
C ILE A 32 31.07 -15.39 17.64
N ARG A 33 30.17 -14.43 17.82
CA ARG A 33 30.52 -13.06 18.16
C ARG A 33 29.55 -12.46 19.17
N GLN A 34 30.04 -11.52 19.93
CA GLN A 34 29.20 -10.69 20.78
C GLN A 34 28.37 -9.75 19.90
N PHE A 35 27.06 -9.70 20.10
CA PHE A 35 26.16 -8.86 19.29
C PHE A 35 26.29 -7.39 19.68
N ASP A 36 26.28 -7.12 20.99
CA ASP A 36 26.39 -5.79 21.57
C ASP A 36 27.34 -5.78 22.76
N ALA A 37 28.64 -5.70 22.48
CA ALA A 37 29.67 -5.71 23.51
C ALA A 37 29.61 -4.53 24.50
N LYS A 38 28.82 -3.49 24.18
CA LYS A 38 28.80 -2.23 24.90
C LYS A 38 27.58 -2.10 25.81
N ASP A 39 26.40 -2.43 25.29
CA ASP A 39 25.14 -2.20 25.98
C ASP A 39 24.50 -3.53 26.48
N ASP A 40 24.83 -4.67 25.86
CA ASP A 40 24.37 -6.01 26.29
C ASP A 40 25.48 -7.08 26.15
N PRO A 41 26.48 -7.07 27.06
CA PRO A 41 27.66 -7.91 26.93
C PRO A 41 27.39 -9.41 27.08
N ASP A 42 26.19 -9.81 27.48
CA ASP A 42 25.82 -11.22 27.61
C ASP A 42 25.09 -11.75 26.35
N ASN A 43 24.85 -10.89 25.35
CA ASN A 43 24.20 -11.28 24.10
C ASN A 43 25.18 -11.77 23.04
N TRP A 44 25.13 -13.07 22.79
CA TRP A 44 25.99 -13.76 21.82
C TRP A 44 25.21 -14.21 20.60
N LEU A 45 25.79 -13.97 19.42
CA LEU A 45 25.27 -14.36 18.13
C LEU A 45 26.19 -15.41 17.51
N THR A 46 25.59 -16.52 17.07
CA THR A 46 26.24 -17.47 16.18
C THR A 46 25.75 -17.25 14.76
N SER A 47 26.65 -16.94 13.83
CA SER A 47 26.35 -16.88 12.40
C SER A 47 26.79 -18.18 11.74
N LEU A 48 25.91 -18.86 11.03
CA LEU A 48 26.20 -20.05 10.23
C LEU A 48 25.94 -19.74 8.75
N ARG A 49 26.97 -19.79 7.91
CA ARG A 49 26.85 -19.64 6.45
C ARG A 49 27.02 -21.01 5.79
N VAL A 50 26.03 -21.41 5.01
CA VAL A 50 25.99 -22.69 4.29
C VAL A 50 25.97 -22.40 2.80
N THR A 51 26.90 -22.97 2.04
CA THR A 51 26.90 -22.93 0.57
C THR A 51 26.43 -24.27 0.03
N ALA A 52 25.35 -24.27 -0.76
CA ALA A 52 24.86 -25.47 -1.43
C ALA A 52 25.65 -25.75 -2.72
N ASP A 53 25.84 -27.03 -3.05
CA ASP A 53 26.41 -27.48 -4.33
C ASP A 53 25.32 -27.80 -5.38
N THR A 54 24.05 -27.69 -4.98
CA THR A 54 22.85 -27.95 -5.79
C THR A 54 21.96 -26.73 -5.88
N ALA A 55 21.26 -26.56 -7.00
CA ALA A 55 20.25 -25.50 -7.15
C ALA A 55 18.88 -25.87 -6.54
N ASP A 56 18.71 -27.10 -6.06
CA ASP A 56 17.46 -27.58 -5.44
C ASP A 56 17.25 -26.98 -4.04
N LEU A 57 16.17 -26.21 -3.88
CA LEU A 57 15.79 -25.59 -2.61
C LEU A 57 15.40 -26.60 -1.51
N ALA A 58 15.24 -27.89 -1.83
CA ALA A 58 15.05 -28.94 -0.83
C ALA A 58 16.21 -29.03 0.18
N VAL A 59 17.41 -28.51 -0.15
CA VAL A 59 18.53 -28.40 0.80
C VAL A 59 18.21 -27.49 1.98
N ALA A 60 17.38 -26.46 1.80
CA ALA A 60 16.97 -25.55 2.88
C ALA A 60 16.26 -26.29 4.02
N GLU A 61 15.37 -27.23 3.68
CA GLU A 61 14.65 -28.03 4.69
C GLU A 61 15.58 -28.98 5.46
N ARG A 62 16.64 -29.48 4.82
CA ARG A 62 17.66 -30.32 5.49
C ARG A 62 18.50 -29.49 6.45
N VAL A 63 19.02 -28.36 5.97
CA VAL A 63 19.80 -27.41 6.80
C VAL A 63 18.97 -26.93 7.99
N ARG A 64 17.72 -26.53 7.76
CA ARG A 64 16.79 -26.09 8.80
C ARG A 64 16.62 -27.13 9.91
N ARG A 65 16.32 -28.38 9.57
CA ARG A 65 16.12 -29.47 10.55
C ARG A 65 17.38 -29.76 11.38
N THR A 66 18.56 -29.60 10.78
CA THR A 66 19.83 -29.77 11.52
C THR A 66 20.11 -28.57 12.43
N ALA A 67 19.88 -27.36 11.93
CA ALA A 67 20.12 -26.10 12.64
C ALA A 67 19.07 -25.78 13.72
N GLU A 68 17.89 -26.42 13.71
CA GLU A 68 16.85 -26.29 14.74
C GLU A 68 17.35 -26.56 16.17
N ARG A 69 18.41 -27.36 16.32
CA ARG A 69 19.04 -27.63 17.62
C ARG A 69 19.72 -26.40 18.24
N GLY A 70 20.05 -25.40 17.43
CA GLY A 70 20.72 -24.17 17.87
C GLY A 70 22.17 -24.39 18.30
N VAL A 71 22.75 -23.33 18.88
CA VAL A 71 24.08 -23.36 19.51
C VAL A 71 23.95 -22.84 20.94
N THR A 72 24.42 -23.62 21.90
CA THR A 72 24.23 -23.39 23.34
C THR A 72 24.58 -21.97 23.76
N GLY A 73 23.64 -21.28 24.40
CA GLY A 73 23.86 -19.95 24.98
C GLY A 73 23.97 -18.81 23.95
N THR A 74 23.63 -19.06 22.67
CA THR A 74 23.71 -18.05 21.61
C THR A 74 22.43 -18.00 20.80
N THR A 75 22.16 -16.85 20.16
CA THR A 75 21.14 -16.76 19.11
C THR A 75 21.75 -17.22 17.78
N LEU A 76 21.13 -18.19 17.11
CA LEU A 76 21.63 -18.70 15.83
C LEU A 76 20.99 -17.95 14.65
N GLN A 77 21.81 -17.43 13.75
CA GLN A 77 21.42 -16.93 12.43
C GLN A 77 22.01 -17.82 11.35
N VAL A 78 21.16 -18.27 10.42
CA VAL A 78 21.60 -19.15 9.32
C VAL A 78 21.41 -18.43 8.00
N THR A 79 22.44 -18.42 7.16
CA THR A 79 22.36 -18.00 5.76
C THR A 79 22.69 -19.18 4.87
N LEU A 80 21.83 -19.48 3.91
CA LEU A 80 22.01 -20.51 2.91
C LEU A 80 22.15 -19.87 1.52
N ASP A 81 23.31 -20.05 0.90
CA ASP A 81 23.61 -19.66 -0.47
C ASP A 81 23.33 -20.82 -1.42
N VAL A 82 22.37 -20.66 -2.32
CA VAL A 82 21.98 -21.67 -3.31
C VAL A 82 22.34 -21.20 -4.72
N PRO A 83 23.16 -21.95 -5.48
CA PRO A 83 23.65 -21.55 -6.79
C PRO A 83 22.53 -21.46 -7.83
N SER A 84 22.84 -20.80 -8.95
CA SER A 84 21.96 -20.76 -10.12
C SER A 84 21.90 -22.11 -10.83
N ALA A 85 20.81 -22.36 -11.56
CA ALA A 85 20.74 -23.40 -12.57
C ALA A 85 19.99 -22.90 -13.82
N ARG A 86 19.72 -23.80 -14.76
CA ARG A 86 18.99 -23.46 -15.98
C ARG A 86 17.63 -22.86 -15.61
N LYS A 87 17.42 -21.58 -15.97
CA LYS A 87 16.20 -20.79 -15.69
C LYS A 87 15.98 -20.43 -14.21
N THR A 88 17.00 -20.56 -13.36
CA THR A 88 16.90 -20.13 -11.96
C THR A 88 18.07 -19.24 -11.55
N ALA A 89 17.76 -18.09 -10.96
CA ALA A 89 18.75 -17.19 -10.37
C ALA A 89 19.35 -17.79 -9.08
N PRO A 90 20.59 -17.44 -8.69
CA PRO A 90 21.12 -17.77 -7.37
C PRO A 90 20.37 -17.00 -6.27
N VAL A 91 20.36 -17.53 -5.06
CA VAL A 91 19.75 -16.88 -3.88
C VAL A 91 20.61 -17.08 -2.64
N SER A 92 20.70 -16.04 -1.82
CA SER A 92 21.07 -16.15 -0.41
C SER A 92 19.81 -16.00 0.42
N LEU A 93 19.50 -16.94 1.31
CA LEU A 93 18.28 -16.89 2.11
C LEU A 93 18.47 -17.39 3.54
N ASP A 94 17.55 -17.02 4.42
CA ASP A 94 17.39 -17.66 5.72
C ASP A 94 16.58 -18.97 5.56
N PRO A 95 17.19 -20.17 5.74
CA PRO A 95 16.47 -21.42 5.62
C PRO A 95 15.53 -21.70 6.80
N MET A 96 15.65 -20.95 7.91
CA MET A 96 14.81 -21.12 9.10
C MET A 96 13.38 -20.63 8.85
N ASP A 97 13.19 -19.67 7.95
CA ASP A 97 11.86 -19.19 7.55
C ASP A 97 11.34 -19.89 6.27
N ARG A 98 10.40 -20.82 6.45
CA ARG A 98 9.75 -21.53 5.35
C ARG A 98 9.03 -20.61 4.36
N ARG A 99 8.53 -19.45 4.80
CA ARG A 99 7.86 -18.46 3.94
C ARG A 99 8.89 -17.80 3.02
N VAL A 100 10.07 -17.48 3.55
CA VAL A 100 11.21 -16.96 2.78
C VAL A 100 11.64 -17.97 1.72
N VAL A 101 11.82 -19.24 2.09
CA VAL A 101 12.19 -20.31 1.14
C VAL A 101 11.13 -20.47 0.04
N GLY A 102 9.84 -20.45 0.40
CA GLY A 102 8.74 -20.54 -0.56
C GLY A 102 8.68 -19.36 -1.53
N LEU A 103 8.91 -18.14 -1.04
CA LEU A 103 8.96 -16.93 -1.88
C LEU A 103 10.19 -16.94 -2.80
N ALA A 104 11.35 -17.39 -2.30
CA ALA A 104 12.55 -17.58 -3.11
C ALA A 104 12.26 -18.52 -4.29
N GLY A 105 11.63 -19.66 -4.06
CA GLY A 105 11.26 -20.58 -5.15
C GLY A 105 10.42 -19.94 -6.25
N ARG A 106 9.49 -19.03 -5.90
CA ARG A 106 8.64 -18.31 -6.87
C ARG A 106 9.37 -17.19 -7.61
N LEU A 107 10.33 -16.52 -6.97
CA LEU A 107 11.06 -15.39 -7.55
C LEU A 107 12.24 -15.84 -8.40
N ARG A 108 12.96 -16.88 -8.00
CA ARG A 108 14.19 -17.34 -8.69
C ARG A 108 13.93 -17.81 -10.12
N THR A 109 12.72 -18.26 -10.42
CA THR A 109 12.30 -18.72 -11.75
C THR A 109 11.91 -17.59 -12.70
N ARG A 110 11.95 -16.33 -12.23
CA ARG A 110 11.53 -15.17 -13.01
C ARG A 110 12.68 -14.61 -13.84
N THR A 111 12.38 -14.28 -15.09
CA THR A 111 13.37 -13.80 -16.07
C THR A 111 13.96 -12.43 -15.74
N PHE A 112 13.29 -11.64 -14.87
CA PHE A 112 13.80 -10.34 -14.44
C PHE A 112 14.79 -10.41 -13.27
N VAL A 113 14.98 -11.60 -12.68
CA VAL A 113 15.81 -11.79 -11.49
C VAL A 113 17.19 -12.29 -11.89
N ARG A 114 18.22 -11.51 -11.55
CA ARG A 114 19.63 -11.87 -11.69
C ARG A 114 20.17 -12.57 -10.44
N GLN A 115 19.77 -12.11 -9.26
CA GLN A 115 20.17 -12.64 -7.96
C GLN A 115 19.12 -12.26 -6.91
N LEU A 116 19.00 -13.06 -5.85
CA LEU A 116 18.14 -12.76 -4.70
C LEU A 116 18.93 -12.78 -3.39
N TRP A 117 18.55 -11.90 -2.48
CA TRP A 117 18.85 -11.99 -1.06
C TRP A 117 17.56 -11.89 -0.28
N MET A 118 17.29 -12.84 0.62
CA MET A 118 16.01 -12.95 1.29
C MET A 118 16.18 -13.21 2.78
N THR A 119 15.66 -12.32 3.60
CA THR A 119 15.63 -12.46 5.05
C THR A 119 14.17 -12.46 5.53
N PRO A 120 13.93 -12.81 6.80
CA PRO A 120 12.61 -12.64 7.40
C PRO A 120 12.14 -11.18 7.35
N THR A 121 13.08 -10.23 7.48
CA THR A 121 12.84 -8.79 7.56
C THR A 121 12.74 -8.07 6.22
N GLY A 122 13.19 -8.68 5.12
CA GLY A 122 13.23 -7.99 3.83
C GLY A 122 13.59 -8.89 2.66
N SER A 123 13.47 -8.37 1.45
CA SER A 123 13.83 -9.11 0.24
C SER A 123 14.51 -8.17 -0.74
N ARG A 124 15.69 -8.53 -1.24
CA ARG A 124 16.42 -7.78 -2.26
C ARG A 124 16.51 -8.60 -3.53
N ILE A 125 16.08 -7.99 -4.63
CA ILE A 125 16.10 -8.55 -5.97
C ILE A 125 17.13 -7.78 -6.79
N GLY A 126 18.22 -8.45 -7.14
CA GLY A 126 19.13 -7.97 -8.18
C GLY A 126 18.46 -8.15 -9.54
N LEU A 127 18.23 -7.07 -10.27
CA LEU A 127 17.62 -7.10 -11.59
C LEU A 127 18.62 -7.51 -12.67
N VAL A 128 18.11 -8.13 -13.73
CA VAL A 128 18.83 -8.25 -15.01
C VAL A 128 18.94 -6.87 -15.67
N ARG A 129 19.97 -6.65 -16.51
CA ARG A 129 20.28 -5.31 -17.05
C ARG A 129 19.11 -4.67 -17.79
N ASP A 130 18.46 -5.42 -18.69
CA ASP A 130 17.50 -4.86 -19.64
C ASP A 130 16.04 -4.82 -19.12
N VAL A 131 15.84 -5.03 -17.81
CA VAL A 131 14.50 -4.90 -17.20
C VAL A 131 14.43 -3.58 -16.45
N SER A 132 13.40 -2.80 -16.77
CA SER A 132 13.09 -1.55 -16.07
C SER A 132 12.64 -1.82 -14.63
N PHE A 133 12.86 -0.85 -13.74
CA PHE A 133 12.38 -0.91 -12.36
C PHE A 133 10.85 -0.91 -12.34
N SER A 134 10.18 -0.15 -13.21
CA SER A 134 8.71 -0.14 -13.29
C SER A 134 8.11 -1.51 -13.61
N ASP A 135 8.66 -2.23 -14.59
CA ASP A 135 8.20 -3.56 -14.97
C ASP A 135 8.50 -4.58 -13.87
N ALA A 136 9.68 -4.51 -13.26
CA ALA A 136 10.04 -5.37 -12.14
C ALA A 136 9.10 -5.15 -10.94
N ALA A 137 8.84 -3.91 -10.55
CA ALA A 137 7.93 -3.56 -9.45
C ALA A 137 6.51 -4.09 -9.70
N LYS A 138 5.98 -3.91 -10.92
CA LYS A 138 4.67 -4.43 -11.31
C LYS A 138 4.59 -5.95 -11.16
N ARG A 139 5.61 -6.68 -11.61
CA ARG A 139 5.68 -8.15 -11.51
C ARG A 139 5.85 -8.62 -10.07
N VAL A 140 6.67 -7.93 -9.28
CA VAL A 140 6.91 -8.25 -7.87
C VAL A 140 5.63 -8.09 -7.06
N ARG A 141 4.90 -6.98 -7.23
CA ARG A 141 3.60 -6.74 -6.58
C ARG A 141 2.59 -7.87 -6.83
N THR A 142 2.57 -8.44 -8.04
CA THR A 142 1.72 -9.60 -8.36
C THR A 142 2.19 -10.90 -7.67
N ILE A 143 3.48 -11.08 -7.43
CA ILE A 143 4.05 -12.31 -6.83
C ILE A 143 3.97 -12.28 -5.30
N THR A 144 4.19 -11.13 -4.68
CA THR A 144 4.14 -10.95 -3.23
C THR A 144 2.70 -10.85 -2.74
N GLY A 145 1.78 -10.37 -3.58
CA GLY A 145 0.37 -10.16 -3.22
C GLY A 145 0.18 -8.97 -2.27
N PRO A 146 -1.08 -8.64 -1.93
CA PRO A 146 -1.36 -7.74 -0.80
C PRO A 146 -0.83 -8.37 0.49
N GLU A 147 -0.31 -7.53 1.38
CA GLU A 147 0.18 -8.02 2.67
C GLU A 147 -0.94 -8.71 3.47
N PRO A 148 -0.62 -9.78 4.22
CA PRO A 148 -1.56 -10.28 5.19
C PRO A 148 -1.84 -9.18 6.23
N THR A 149 -3.13 -8.89 6.44
CA THR A 149 -3.64 -7.77 7.27
C THR A 149 -3.31 -7.88 8.77
N ASN A 150 -2.47 -8.83 9.16
CA ASN A 150 -2.14 -9.15 10.56
C ASN A 150 -0.65 -8.97 10.88
N THR A 151 0.17 -8.44 9.97
CA THR A 151 1.56 -8.08 10.26
C THR A 151 1.72 -6.57 10.30
N SER A 152 2.19 -6.05 11.43
CA SER A 152 2.40 -4.62 11.70
C SER A 152 3.52 -3.98 10.85
N THR A 153 4.26 -4.75 10.05
CA THR A 153 5.42 -4.28 9.28
C THR A 153 5.14 -4.40 7.79
N THR A 154 5.16 -3.26 7.10
CA THR A 154 5.11 -3.22 5.64
C THR A 154 6.36 -3.87 5.06
N ARG A 155 6.20 -5.05 4.47
CA ARG A 155 7.24 -5.83 3.80
C ARG A 155 7.68 -5.10 2.54
N THR A 156 8.84 -4.46 2.64
CA THR A 156 9.52 -3.84 1.51
C THR A 156 10.28 -4.89 0.71
N THR A 157 10.30 -4.72 -0.61
CA THR A 157 11.20 -5.46 -1.51
C THR A 157 12.11 -4.47 -2.20
N THR A 158 13.42 -4.59 -1.97
CA THR A 158 14.43 -3.78 -2.64
C THR A 158 14.69 -4.31 -4.05
N LEU A 159 14.42 -3.52 -5.07
CA LEU A 159 14.90 -3.77 -6.43
C LEU A 159 16.26 -3.11 -6.59
N SER A 160 17.25 -3.80 -7.16
CA SER A 160 18.60 -3.24 -7.28
C SER A 160 19.29 -3.57 -8.60
N ARG A 161 19.99 -2.59 -9.15
CA ARG A 161 20.81 -2.71 -10.36
C ARG A 161 21.98 -1.73 -10.28
N GLY A 162 23.20 -2.24 -10.07
CA GLY A 162 24.37 -1.38 -9.83
C GLY A 162 24.16 -0.53 -8.57
N ASP A 163 24.39 0.78 -8.71
CA ASP A 163 24.22 1.79 -7.65
C ASP A 163 22.79 2.33 -7.54
N VAL A 164 21.83 1.74 -8.26
CA VAL A 164 20.41 2.06 -8.16
C VAL A 164 19.71 1.02 -7.28
N SER A 165 18.98 1.50 -6.26
CA SER A 165 18.24 0.70 -5.29
C SER A 165 16.88 1.35 -5.01
N VAL A 166 15.80 0.60 -5.20
CA VAL A 166 14.43 1.10 -5.10
C VAL A 166 13.62 0.14 -4.24
N ASP A 167 13.25 0.58 -3.05
CA ASP A 167 12.37 -0.18 -2.19
C ASP A 167 10.92 -0.04 -2.65
N VAL A 168 10.27 -1.17 -2.91
CA VAL A 168 8.88 -1.21 -3.37
C VAL A 168 7.98 -1.90 -2.34
N THR A 169 6.79 -1.35 -2.18
CA THR A 169 5.68 -1.95 -1.45
C THR A 169 4.57 -2.34 -2.43
N ALA A 170 3.43 -2.80 -1.89
CA ALA A 170 2.25 -3.10 -2.70
C ALA A 170 1.77 -1.89 -3.52
N THR A 171 1.95 -0.67 -3.01
CA THR A 171 1.40 0.57 -3.59
C THR A 171 2.45 1.65 -3.87
N HIS A 172 3.63 1.61 -3.26
CA HIS A 172 4.71 2.60 -3.44
C HIS A 172 5.96 2.00 -4.09
N PRO A 173 6.74 2.78 -4.89
CA PRO A 173 6.40 4.09 -5.45
C PRO A 173 5.18 4.09 -6.39
N GLY A 174 4.59 5.27 -6.57
CA GLY A 174 3.59 5.55 -7.59
C GLY A 174 4.12 5.45 -9.02
N ARG A 175 3.23 5.54 -10.02
CA ARG A 175 3.59 5.28 -11.42
C ARG A 175 4.49 6.38 -11.98
N ALA A 176 4.25 7.64 -11.62
CA ALA A 176 5.03 8.78 -12.05
C ALA A 176 6.49 8.66 -11.56
N LEU A 177 6.69 8.41 -10.27
CA LEU A 177 8.03 8.23 -9.72
C LEU A 177 8.74 7.00 -10.30
N MET A 178 8.05 5.88 -10.51
CA MET A 178 8.66 4.71 -11.16
C MET A 178 9.18 5.01 -12.58
N ARG A 179 8.44 5.80 -13.37
CA ARG A 179 8.91 6.22 -14.71
C ARG A 179 10.11 7.16 -14.62
N MET A 180 10.13 8.04 -13.64
CA MET A 180 11.28 8.91 -13.40
C MET A 180 12.53 8.10 -13.04
N ILE A 181 12.38 7.13 -12.14
CA ILE A 181 13.44 6.21 -11.74
C ILE A 181 13.98 5.45 -12.94
N ASP A 182 13.13 4.96 -13.86
CA ASP A 182 13.60 4.28 -15.06
C ASP A 182 14.45 5.20 -15.95
N THR A 183 14.02 6.45 -16.16
CA THR A 183 14.79 7.45 -16.92
C THR A 183 16.16 7.72 -16.28
N LEU A 184 16.18 7.93 -14.95
CA LEU A 184 17.40 8.23 -14.21
C LEU A 184 18.34 7.03 -14.08
N ALA A 185 17.80 5.81 -14.00
CA ALA A 185 18.59 4.60 -13.81
C ALA A 185 19.42 4.21 -15.04
N ASP A 186 19.10 4.76 -16.21
CA ASP A 186 19.85 4.58 -17.45
C ASP A 186 20.71 5.83 -17.78
N ASP A 187 20.66 6.88 -16.96
CA ASP A 187 21.46 8.09 -17.14
C ASP A 187 22.88 7.93 -16.55
N HIS A 188 23.89 8.06 -17.41
CA HIS A 188 25.31 8.05 -17.05
C HIS A 188 25.73 9.18 -16.08
N HIS A 189 24.94 10.23 -15.93
CA HIS A 189 25.17 11.29 -14.96
C HIS A 189 24.77 10.92 -13.53
N VAL A 190 24.02 9.83 -13.35
CA VAL A 190 23.59 9.32 -12.05
C VAL A 190 24.63 8.33 -11.51
N GLU A 191 25.31 8.72 -10.45
CA GLU A 191 26.28 7.90 -9.73
C GLU A 191 25.61 6.93 -8.76
N ARG A 192 24.48 7.33 -8.16
CA ARG A 192 23.71 6.53 -7.21
C ARG A 192 22.26 7.01 -7.14
N LEU A 193 21.33 6.08 -6.96
CA LEU A 193 19.94 6.40 -6.66
C LEU A 193 19.42 5.45 -5.58
N TYR A 194 18.84 6.00 -4.54
CA TYR A 194 18.20 5.25 -3.46
C TYR A 194 16.79 5.79 -3.22
N TYR A 195 15.80 4.91 -3.23
CA TYR A 195 14.43 5.25 -2.83
C TYR A 195 13.98 4.39 -1.65
N SER A 196 13.40 5.06 -0.65
CA SER A 196 12.68 4.45 0.48
C SER A 196 11.20 4.86 0.46
N PRO A 197 10.25 3.91 0.54
CA PRO A 197 8.82 4.17 0.40
C PRO A 197 8.17 4.85 1.61
N GLY A 198 8.84 4.94 2.76
CA GLY A 198 8.19 5.36 4.01
C GLY A 198 7.02 4.44 4.40
N THR A 199 6.09 4.96 5.19
CA THR A 199 4.84 4.26 5.54
C THR A 199 3.61 5.11 5.18
N THR A 200 2.49 4.46 4.89
CA THR A 200 1.24 5.18 4.62
C THR A 200 0.56 5.60 5.93
N TYR A 201 -0.35 6.57 5.87
CA TYR A 201 -1.13 6.95 7.06
C TYR A 201 -1.98 5.78 7.58
N ALA A 202 -2.50 4.94 6.69
CA ALA A 202 -3.27 3.76 7.06
C ALA A 202 -2.42 2.68 7.74
N ASP A 203 -1.17 2.52 7.32
CA ASP A 203 -0.24 1.57 7.94
C ASP A 203 0.23 2.06 9.30
N ALA A 204 0.55 3.35 9.42
CA ALA A 204 0.90 3.97 10.70
C ALA A 204 -0.25 3.86 11.72
N ALA A 205 -1.50 4.11 11.31
CA ALA A 205 -2.66 3.98 12.19
C ALA A 205 -2.94 2.55 12.68
N ARG A 206 -2.35 1.53 12.03
CA ARG A 206 -2.47 0.12 12.44
C ARG A 206 -1.25 -0.40 13.19
N ALA A 207 -0.15 0.34 13.16
CA ALA A 207 1.06 -0.03 13.87
C ALA A 207 0.79 0.10 15.39
N PRO A 208 1.37 -0.80 16.20
CA PRO A 208 1.28 -0.70 17.65
C PRO A 208 1.95 0.61 18.10
N ASP A 209 1.46 1.15 19.20
CA ASP A 209 2.11 2.27 19.87
C ASP A 209 3.57 1.94 20.16
N ASP A 210 4.41 2.96 20.09
CA ASP A 210 5.83 2.79 20.39
C ASP A 210 6.05 2.44 21.88
N ALA A 211 7.30 2.15 22.25
CA ALA A 211 7.65 1.80 23.64
C ALA A 211 7.32 2.91 24.66
N SER A 212 7.07 4.14 24.21
CA SER A 212 6.63 5.28 25.01
C SER A 212 5.10 5.44 25.06
N GLY A 213 4.34 4.56 24.39
CA GLY A 213 2.89 4.64 24.32
C GLY A 213 2.39 5.78 23.42
N LEU A 214 3.25 6.30 22.52
CA LEU A 214 2.84 7.28 21.53
C LEU A 214 2.34 6.56 20.27
N PRO A 215 1.29 7.10 19.61
CA PRO A 215 0.81 6.52 18.36
C PRO A 215 1.89 6.58 17.29
N ALA A 216 1.98 5.52 16.48
CA ALA A 216 2.89 5.47 15.35
C ALA A 216 2.57 6.58 14.33
N VAL A 217 3.60 7.28 13.85
CA VAL A 217 3.50 8.33 12.84
C VAL A 217 3.95 7.78 11.50
N ALA A 218 3.32 8.23 10.41
CA ALA A 218 3.73 7.84 9.07
C ALA A 218 5.13 8.36 8.74
N ASP A 219 6.02 7.44 8.38
CA ASP A 219 7.38 7.74 7.95
C ASP A 219 7.35 8.29 6.53
N ARG A 220 8.11 9.36 6.31
CA ARG A 220 8.13 10.03 5.02
C ARG A 220 8.91 9.23 3.97
N PRO A 221 8.38 9.05 2.74
CA PRO A 221 9.16 8.51 1.64
C PRO A 221 10.34 9.43 1.27
N SER A 222 11.47 8.85 0.89
CA SER A 222 12.67 9.61 0.52
C SER A 222 13.33 9.08 -0.77
N LEU A 223 13.86 10.01 -1.56
CA LEU A 223 14.61 9.75 -2.79
C LEU A 223 15.95 10.49 -2.75
N SER A 224 17.06 9.76 -2.63
CA SER A 224 18.40 10.33 -2.66
C SER A 224 19.09 9.98 -3.97
N ILE A 225 19.63 11.00 -4.67
CA ILE A 225 20.29 10.83 -5.96
C ILE A 225 21.64 11.54 -5.96
N GLY A 226 22.71 10.80 -6.26
CA GLY A 226 23.99 11.37 -6.65
C GLY A 226 24.00 11.63 -8.15
N VAL A 227 23.84 12.88 -8.59
CA VAL A 227 23.79 13.24 -10.01
C VAL A 227 24.54 14.54 -10.30
N ARG A 228 25.06 14.70 -11.53
CA ARG A 228 25.62 15.96 -12.04
C ARG A 228 25.32 16.14 -13.53
N PRO A 229 24.74 17.27 -13.98
CA PRO A 229 24.38 18.48 -13.23
C PRO A 229 23.09 18.32 -12.39
N LEU A 230 22.89 19.18 -11.39
CA LEU A 230 21.80 19.07 -10.40
C LEU A 230 20.48 19.69 -10.85
N GLY A 231 20.53 20.81 -11.60
CA GLY A 231 19.37 21.68 -11.87
C GLY A 231 18.23 21.00 -12.61
N ASP A 232 18.52 20.44 -13.79
CA ASP A 232 17.51 19.81 -14.65
C ASP A 232 16.79 18.66 -13.94
N VAL A 233 17.52 17.86 -13.15
CA VAL A 233 16.95 16.75 -12.37
C VAL A 233 16.05 17.28 -11.25
N ALA A 234 16.46 18.35 -10.57
CA ALA A 234 15.65 18.97 -9.51
C ALA A 234 14.32 19.50 -10.05
N GLU A 235 14.35 20.23 -11.17
CA GLU A 235 13.14 20.76 -11.82
C GLU A 235 12.21 19.64 -12.28
N THR A 236 12.77 18.57 -12.84
CA THR A 236 11.99 17.42 -13.29
C THR A 236 11.34 16.68 -12.11
N LEU A 237 12.04 16.53 -10.99
CA LEU A 237 11.48 15.94 -9.76
C LEU A 237 10.40 16.84 -9.14
N ALA A 238 10.60 18.16 -9.11
CA ALA A 238 9.61 19.14 -8.67
C ALA A 238 8.33 19.08 -9.53
N ALA A 239 8.46 18.82 -10.83
CA ALA A 239 7.32 18.64 -11.74
C ALA A 239 6.69 17.23 -11.71
N THR A 240 7.33 16.25 -11.05
CA THR A 240 6.83 14.87 -11.00
C THR A 240 5.75 14.71 -9.93
N THR A 241 4.53 14.36 -10.36
CA THR A 241 3.38 14.10 -9.48
C THR A 241 3.70 13.05 -8.40
N ASP A 242 3.22 13.29 -7.17
CA ASP A 242 3.24 12.31 -6.08
C ASP A 242 1.82 11.80 -5.85
N GLU A 243 1.43 10.74 -6.56
CA GLU A 243 0.04 10.30 -6.59
C GLU A 243 -0.50 9.82 -5.23
N ALA A 244 0.38 9.48 -4.30
CA ALA A 244 -0.02 9.06 -2.96
C ALA A 244 -0.20 10.25 -2.02
N ALA A 245 0.69 11.25 -2.11
CA ALA A 245 0.57 12.47 -1.34
C ALA A 245 -0.59 13.35 -1.82
N ASP A 246 -0.78 13.46 -3.14
CA ASP A 246 -1.89 14.20 -3.75
C ASP A 246 -3.25 13.59 -3.41
N ALA A 247 -3.28 12.26 -3.17
CA ALA A 247 -4.46 11.55 -2.69
C ALA A 247 -4.53 11.44 -1.16
N HIS A 248 -3.69 12.15 -0.42
CA HIS A 248 -3.64 12.15 1.05
C HIS A 248 -3.49 10.75 1.70
N ARG A 249 -2.82 9.81 1.02
CA ARG A 249 -2.59 8.45 1.54
C ARG A 249 -1.26 8.29 2.26
N ALA A 250 -0.28 9.14 1.95
CA ALA A 250 1.05 9.10 2.57
C ALA A 250 1.66 10.51 2.63
N PRO A 251 2.67 10.74 3.48
CA PRO A 251 3.50 11.94 3.43
C PRO A 251 4.10 12.16 2.03
N ARG A 252 4.24 13.42 1.63
CA ARG A 252 4.88 13.77 0.35
C ARG A 252 6.34 13.34 0.31
N THR A 253 6.74 12.69 -0.78
CA THR A 253 8.10 12.18 -0.99
C THR A 253 9.09 13.34 -0.99
N ALA A 254 10.08 13.26 -0.10
CA ALA A 254 11.23 14.16 -0.09
C ALA A 254 12.27 13.69 -1.11
N PHE A 255 12.92 14.60 -1.81
CA PHE A 255 14.11 14.26 -2.59
C PHE A 255 15.32 15.11 -2.19
N ASP A 256 16.50 14.50 -2.30
CA ASP A 256 17.79 15.15 -2.13
C ASP A 256 18.74 14.76 -3.27
N LEU A 257 19.46 15.75 -3.78
CA LEU A 257 20.42 15.62 -4.87
C LEU A 257 21.83 16.03 -4.41
N GLY A 258 22.84 15.27 -4.83
CA GLY A 258 24.25 15.62 -4.59
C GLY A 258 24.60 15.69 -3.10
N SER A 259 24.08 14.75 -2.30
CA SER A 259 24.25 14.72 -0.84
C SER A 259 23.65 15.95 -0.14
N GLY A 260 22.45 16.36 -0.56
CA GLY A 260 21.69 17.45 0.06
C GLY A 260 22.04 18.85 -0.47
N ALA A 261 22.77 18.95 -1.58
CA ALA A 261 23.06 20.23 -2.23
C ALA A 261 21.78 20.90 -2.77
N VAL A 262 20.85 20.09 -3.28
CA VAL A 262 19.50 20.52 -3.64
C VAL A 262 18.52 19.54 -3.02
N SER A 263 17.46 20.04 -2.40
CA SER A 263 16.40 19.23 -1.80
C SER A 263 15.05 19.83 -2.10
N GLY A 264 14.03 18.98 -2.18
CA GLY A 264 12.66 19.44 -2.44
C GLY A 264 11.63 18.34 -2.20
N TRP A 265 10.44 18.56 -2.75
CA TRP A 265 9.30 17.66 -2.60
C TRP A 265 8.74 17.34 -3.97
N LEU A 266 8.42 16.07 -4.22
CA LEU A 266 7.81 15.67 -5.49
C LEU A 266 6.49 16.42 -5.72
N GLY A 267 6.37 17.04 -6.90
CA GLY A 267 5.16 17.75 -7.32
C GLY A 267 5.00 19.14 -6.72
N LEU A 268 6.02 19.70 -6.06
CA LEU A 268 6.01 21.08 -5.53
C LEU A 268 7.18 21.91 -6.06
N PRO A 269 7.06 23.25 -6.10
CA PRO A 269 8.17 24.15 -6.40
C PRO A 269 9.40 23.89 -5.52
N LEU A 270 10.60 24.13 -6.05
CA LEU A 270 11.87 23.86 -5.35
C LEU A 270 12.08 24.66 -4.06
N ASP A 271 11.42 25.81 -3.94
CA ASP A 271 11.44 26.68 -2.77
C ASP A 271 10.26 26.42 -1.80
N ALA A 272 9.44 25.39 -2.07
CA ALA A 272 8.30 25.08 -1.23
C ALA A 272 8.73 24.68 0.20
N PRO A 273 8.08 25.21 1.24
CA PRO A 273 8.35 24.81 2.61
C PRO A 273 7.97 23.34 2.82
N LYS A 274 8.49 22.74 3.90
CA LYS A 274 8.16 21.35 4.27
C LYS A 274 6.64 21.16 4.36
N PRO A 275 6.06 20.23 3.57
CA PRO A 275 4.65 19.89 3.67
C PRO A 275 4.32 19.35 5.05
N ARG A 276 3.23 19.84 5.63
CA ARG A 276 2.68 19.30 6.88
C ARG A 276 2.18 17.88 6.63
N ASP A 277 2.55 16.96 7.51
CA ASP A 277 2.05 15.59 7.51
C ASP A 277 0.83 15.49 8.44
N VAL A 278 -0.05 14.51 8.21
CA VAL A 278 -1.12 14.17 9.15
C VAL A 278 -0.46 13.74 10.47
N GLY A 279 -0.79 14.44 11.56
CA GLY A 279 -0.39 14.05 12.90
C GLY A 279 -1.25 12.89 13.44
N PRO A 280 -0.85 12.23 14.53
CA PRO A 280 -1.60 11.12 15.12
C PRO A 280 -3.02 11.51 15.59
N ASP A 281 -3.28 12.80 15.84
CA ASP A 281 -4.60 13.33 16.22
C ASP A 281 -5.56 13.56 15.04
N GLY A 282 -5.19 13.16 13.82
CA GLY A 282 -6.09 13.20 12.66
C GLY A 282 -6.32 14.58 12.05
N ASP A 283 -5.51 15.59 12.42
CA ASP A 283 -5.46 16.85 11.69
C ASP A 283 -4.92 16.58 10.28
N ALA A 284 -5.83 16.33 9.34
CA ALA A 284 -5.52 16.27 7.93
C ALA A 284 -4.80 17.58 7.53
N PRO A 285 -3.65 17.52 6.82
CA PRO A 285 -3.01 18.72 6.32
C PRO A 285 -3.99 19.38 5.35
N THR A 286 -4.41 20.59 5.69
CA THR A 286 -5.02 21.49 4.72
C THR A 286 -4.00 21.73 3.62
N SER A 287 -4.29 21.22 2.43
CA SER A 287 -3.61 21.52 1.17
C SER A 287 -3.35 23.03 1.00
N PRO A 288 -2.43 23.46 0.10
CA PRO A 288 -2.54 24.81 -0.45
C PRO A 288 -3.99 24.94 -0.91
N THR A 289 -4.72 25.91 -0.35
CA THR A 289 -6.18 26.01 -0.49
C THR A 289 -6.56 25.74 -1.95
N PRO A 290 -7.10 24.56 -2.30
CA PRO A 290 -7.82 24.45 -3.56
C PRO A 290 -8.89 25.51 -3.45
N THR A 291 -9.08 26.31 -4.51
CA THR A 291 -10.14 27.31 -4.58
C THR A 291 -11.35 26.75 -3.84
N PRO A 292 -11.80 27.38 -2.73
CA PRO A 292 -12.81 26.78 -1.87
C PRO A 292 -13.94 26.29 -2.75
N TRP A 293 -14.29 24.99 -2.63
CA TRP A 293 -15.42 24.49 -3.40
C TRP A 293 -16.62 25.34 -3.03
N VAL A 294 -17.08 26.12 -4.00
CA VAL A 294 -18.30 26.88 -3.89
C VAL A 294 -19.39 25.92 -4.35
N PRO A 295 -20.22 25.38 -3.44
CA PRO A 295 -21.30 24.51 -3.84
C PRO A 295 -22.21 25.27 -4.81
N ALA A 296 -22.50 24.66 -5.96
CA ALA A 296 -23.58 25.15 -6.80
C ALA A 296 -24.91 25.04 -6.03
N ASP A 297 -25.82 25.98 -6.28
CA ASP A 297 -27.16 25.91 -5.70
C ASP A 297 -27.89 24.67 -6.23
N VAL A 298 -28.28 23.79 -5.31
CA VAL A 298 -29.01 22.56 -5.57
C VAL A 298 -30.25 22.42 -4.68
N ASP A 299 -30.74 23.52 -4.10
CA ASP A 299 -31.85 23.51 -3.15
C ASP A 299 -33.15 22.97 -3.76
N ASP A 300 -33.42 23.30 -5.03
CA ASP A 300 -34.54 22.73 -5.79
C ASP A 300 -34.41 21.20 -5.93
N ARG A 301 -33.20 20.70 -6.17
CA ARG A 301 -32.92 19.26 -6.27
C ARG A 301 -33.05 18.58 -4.93
N ALA A 302 -32.52 19.17 -3.85
CA ALA A 302 -32.70 18.66 -2.50
C ALA A 302 -34.18 18.58 -2.10
N THR A 303 -35.01 19.54 -2.54
CA THR A 303 -36.46 19.53 -2.33
C THR A 303 -37.13 18.38 -3.08
N VAL A 304 -36.75 18.14 -4.35
CA VAL A 304 -37.24 17.01 -5.14
C VAL A 304 -36.84 15.67 -4.50
N LEU A 305 -35.57 15.51 -4.08
CA LEU A 305 -35.09 14.29 -3.44
C LEU A 305 -35.76 14.04 -2.08
N ARG A 306 -36.01 15.10 -1.30
CA ARG A 306 -36.75 14.99 -0.04
C ARG A 306 -38.16 14.45 -0.29
N ALA A 307 -38.91 15.09 -1.19
CA ALA A 307 -40.27 14.67 -1.51
C ALA A 307 -40.31 13.25 -2.08
N PHE A 308 -39.30 12.85 -2.85
CA PHE A 308 -39.14 11.50 -3.36
C PHE A 308 -38.99 10.45 -2.23
N LEU A 309 -38.09 10.68 -1.27
CA LEU A 309 -37.91 9.76 -0.15
C LEU A 309 -39.08 9.77 0.83
N GLU A 310 -39.77 10.90 1.01
CA GLU A 310 -41.00 10.96 1.82
C GLU A 310 -42.12 10.12 1.20
N ARG A 311 -42.31 10.17 -0.13
CA ARG A 311 -43.25 9.28 -0.84
C ARG A 311 -42.82 7.82 -0.75
N SER A 312 -41.53 7.55 -0.82
CA SER A 312 -40.98 6.20 -0.68
C SER A 312 -41.25 5.63 0.72
N ALA A 313 -41.02 6.41 1.77
CA ALA A 313 -41.38 6.02 3.13
C ALA A 313 -42.89 5.80 3.30
N ALA A 314 -43.72 6.68 2.72
CA ALA A 314 -45.17 6.50 2.73
C ALA A 314 -45.61 5.22 1.99
N ALA A 315 -44.97 4.86 0.89
CA ALA A 315 -45.22 3.61 0.16
C ALA A 315 -44.84 2.36 0.99
N ALA A 316 -43.80 2.47 1.81
CA ALA A 316 -43.41 1.43 2.78
C ALA A 316 -44.37 1.31 3.99
N GLY A 317 -45.36 2.21 4.11
CA GLY A 317 -46.41 2.16 5.12
C GLY A 317 -46.13 2.91 6.42
N VAL A 318 -44.95 3.54 6.58
CA VAL A 318 -44.58 4.29 7.80
C VAL A 318 -43.92 5.62 7.42
N PRO A 319 -44.36 6.76 8.00
CA PRO A 319 -43.66 8.03 7.79
C PRO A 319 -42.24 7.95 8.36
N ALA A 320 -41.26 8.43 7.60
CA ALA A 320 -39.87 8.49 8.02
C ALA A 320 -39.31 9.90 7.83
N THR A 321 -38.37 10.28 8.69
CA THR A 321 -37.68 11.55 8.55
C THR A 321 -36.69 11.47 7.38
N VAL A 322 -36.67 12.51 6.55
CA VAL A 322 -35.71 12.62 5.44
C VAL A 322 -34.73 13.74 5.72
N THR A 323 -33.45 13.37 5.74
CA THR A 323 -32.34 14.30 5.86
C THR A 323 -31.79 14.58 4.47
N THR A 324 -31.63 15.84 4.10
CA THR A 324 -30.94 16.23 2.86
C THR A 324 -29.57 16.80 3.16
N GLY A 325 -28.65 16.58 2.24
CA GLY A 325 -27.32 17.16 2.27
C GLY A 325 -26.87 17.58 0.88
N THR A 326 -25.65 18.11 0.85
CA THR A 326 -24.97 18.52 -0.36
C THR A 326 -23.58 17.93 -0.34
N GLU A 327 -23.18 17.30 -1.44
CA GLU A 327 -21.89 16.64 -1.57
C GLU A 327 -21.17 17.05 -2.85
N GLN A 328 -19.84 16.97 -2.83
CA GLN A 328 -19.01 17.09 -4.02
C GLN A 328 -19.19 15.86 -4.92
N CYS A 329 -19.17 16.08 -6.23
CA CYS A 329 -19.24 15.03 -7.22
C CYS A 329 -18.38 15.37 -8.44
N ALA A 330 -17.91 14.32 -9.11
CA ALA A 330 -17.26 14.46 -10.41
C ALA A 330 -18.33 14.62 -11.50
N THR A 331 -18.14 15.62 -12.37
CA THR A 331 -19.00 15.79 -13.56
C THR A 331 -18.62 14.79 -14.63
N SER A 332 -19.59 14.41 -15.47
CA SER A 332 -19.37 13.46 -16.57
C SER A 332 -18.22 13.94 -17.47
N GLY A 333 -17.11 13.19 -17.50
CA GLY A 333 -15.92 13.50 -18.30
C GLY A 333 -14.75 14.11 -17.51
N SER A 334 -14.91 14.38 -16.22
CA SER A 334 -13.84 14.78 -15.30
C SER A 334 -13.66 13.76 -14.19
N SER A 335 -12.41 13.52 -13.75
CA SER A 335 -12.10 12.78 -12.53
C SER A 335 -12.02 13.67 -11.29
N ASP A 336 -12.05 14.99 -11.48
CA ASP A 336 -11.92 15.96 -10.39
C ASP A 336 -13.32 16.30 -9.83
N PRO A 337 -13.54 16.18 -8.50
CA PRO A 337 -14.84 16.37 -7.87
C PRO A 337 -15.16 17.87 -7.69
N THR A 338 -15.29 18.59 -8.81
CA THR A 338 -15.53 20.03 -8.83
C THR A 338 -17.02 20.40 -8.86
N GLY A 339 -17.91 19.42 -9.07
CA GLY A 339 -19.34 19.63 -9.13
C GLY A 339 -20.04 19.45 -7.79
N THR A 340 -21.34 19.73 -7.77
CA THR A 340 -22.21 19.65 -6.60
C THR A 340 -23.42 18.78 -6.88
N ARG A 341 -23.76 17.87 -5.98
CA ARG A 341 -25.02 17.10 -6.01
C ARG A 341 -25.76 17.25 -4.69
N ALA A 342 -27.08 17.23 -4.77
CA ALA A 342 -27.94 17.05 -3.62
C ALA A 342 -28.01 15.56 -3.25
N THR A 343 -28.05 15.26 -1.97
CA THR A 343 -28.27 13.91 -1.43
C THR A 343 -29.45 13.93 -0.48
N ALA A 344 -30.18 12.81 -0.42
CA ALA A 344 -31.21 12.59 0.58
C ALA A 344 -31.07 11.19 1.16
N LEU A 345 -31.31 11.07 2.47
CA LEU A 345 -31.25 9.83 3.23
C LEU A 345 -32.49 9.71 4.12
N SER A 346 -33.05 8.51 4.18
CA SER A 346 -34.10 8.15 5.13
C SER A 346 -33.88 6.73 5.65
N VAL A 347 -34.19 6.51 6.92
CA VAL A 347 -34.31 5.17 7.50
C VAL A 347 -35.78 5.00 7.86
N VAL A 348 -36.45 4.09 7.17
CA VAL A 348 -37.87 3.81 7.34
C VAL A 348 -38.03 2.65 8.33
N PRO A 349 -38.57 2.89 9.54
CA PRO A 349 -38.63 1.88 10.59
C PRO A 349 -39.80 0.91 10.36
N VAL A 350 -39.71 0.12 9.29
CA VAL A 350 -40.79 -0.80 8.88
C VAL A 350 -41.10 -1.86 9.94
N PHE A 351 -40.12 -2.22 10.77
CA PHE A 351 -40.30 -3.20 11.84
C PHE A 351 -41.18 -2.73 13.00
N ASP A 352 -41.52 -1.43 13.05
CA ASP A 352 -42.49 -0.92 14.02
C ASP A 352 -43.93 -1.34 13.69
N VAL A 353 -44.19 -1.78 12.44
CA VAL A 353 -45.54 -2.11 11.95
C VAL A 353 -45.65 -3.50 11.30
N VAL A 354 -44.55 -4.08 10.80
CA VAL A 354 -44.54 -5.40 10.16
C VAL A 354 -43.33 -6.24 10.60
N ASP A 355 -43.50 -7.56 10.70
CA ASP A 355 -42.43 -8.47 11.14
C ASP A 355 -41.40 -8.80 10.02
N ASP A 356 -41.74 -8.47 8.76
CA ASP A 356 -40.90 -8.72 7.57
C ASP A 356 -40.85 -7.45 6.70
N ALA A 357 -39.64 -7.09 6.27
CA ALA A 357 -39.39 -5.92 5.44
C ALA A 357 -39.64 -6.16 3.94
N GLN A 358 -39.93 -7.40 3.52
CA GLN A 358 -40.10 -7.75 2.12
C GLN A 358 -41.28 -7.00 1.44
N GLU A 359 -42.45 -6.97 2.06
CA GLU A 359 -43.62 -6.27 1.50
C GLU A 359 -43.41 -4.74 1.42
N PRO A 360 -42.89 -4.06 2.46
CA PRO A 360 -42.47 -2.66 2.34
C PRO A 360 -41.40 -2.41 1.28
N PHE A 361 -40.43 -3.32 1.13
CA PHE A 361 -39.37 -3.22 0.11
C PHE A 361 -39.97 -3.28 -1.30
N ASP A 362 -40.88 -4.22 -1.53
CA ASP A 362 -41.56 -4.38 -2.82
C ASP A 362 -42.44 -3.16 -3.15
N ALA A 363 -43.08 -2.56 -2.15
CA ALA A 363 -43.87 -1.34 -2.32
C ALA A 363 -43.00 -0.12 -2.72
N VAL A 364 -41.83 0.05 -2.07
CA VAL A 364 -40.87 1.12 -2.41
C VAL A 364 -40.32 0.94 -3.83
N THR A 365 -39.92 -0.27 -4.19
CA THR A 365 -39.34 -0.54 -5.51
C THR A 365 -40.37 -0.48 -6.64
N ALA A 366 -41.63 -0.83 -6.37
CA ALA A 366 -42.74 -0.61 -7.29
C ALA A 366 -42.98 0.89 -7.56
N LEU A 367 -42.94 1.73 -6.51
CA LEU A 367 -43.01 3.19 -6.65
C LEU A 367 -41.86 3.70 -7.53
N TRP A 368 -40.62 3.30 -7.24
CA TRP A 368 -39.44 3.74 -8.01
C TRP A 368 -39.53 3.35 -9.49
N THR A 369 -40.03 2.15 -9.78
CA THR A 369 -40.28 1.69 -11.15
C THR A 369 -41.31 2.58 -11.86
N SER A 370 -42.41 2.93 -11.17
CA SER A 370 -43.46 3.81 -11.72
C SER A 370 -42.99 5.26 -11.92
N GLU A 371 -42.03 5.72 -11.13
CA GLU A 371 -41.38 7.03 -11.29
C GLU A 371 -40.22 6.99 -12.32
N GLY A 372 -40.01 5.86 -13.00
CA GLY A 372 -39.12 5.73 -14.15
C GLY A 372 -37.67 5.35 -13.82
N LEU A 373 -37.39 4.91 -12.58
CA LEU A 373 -36.10 4.33 -12.23
C LEU A 373 -36.04 2.86 -12.66
N GLY A 374 -34.87 2.43 -13.14
CA GLY A 374 -34.55 1.02 -13.39
C GLY A 374 -33.46 0.51 -12.47
N VAL A 375 -33.46 -0.80 -12.17
CA VAL A 375 -32.38 -1.45 -11.41
C VAL A 375 -31.09 -1.34 -12.19
N SER A 376 -30.06 -0.77 -11.57
CA SER A 376 -28.73 -0.58 -12.16
C SER A 376 -27.69 -1.54 -11.60
N ASP A 377 -27.78 -1.89 -10.31
CA ASP A 377 -26.85 -2.82 -9.66
C ASP A 377 -27.48 -3.48 -8.42
N ARG A 378 -26.96 -4.65 -8.04
CA ARG A 378 -27.30 -5.37 -6.80
C ARG A 378 -26.03 -5.92 -6.17
N ALA A 379 -25.61 -5.35 -5.05
CA ALA A 379 -24.39 -5.77 -4.35
C ALA A 379 -24.59 -5.73 -2.83
N MET A 380 -24.12 -6.77 -2.14
CA MET A 380 -24.07 -6.83 -0.66
C MET A 380 -25.40 -6.50 0.05
N GLY A 381 -26.52 -6.93 -0.54
CA GLY A 381 -27.87 -6.69 0.02
C GLY A 381 -28.38 -5.25 -0.16
N ARG A 382 -27.77 -4.48 -1.06
CA ARG A 382 -28.26 -3.17 -1.50
C ARG A 382 -28.67 -3.24 -2.97
N ASP A 383 -29.87 -2.75 -3.25
CA ASP A 383 -30.39 -2.56 -4.61
C ASP A 383 -30.15 -1.10 -5.01
N SER A 384 -29.47 -0.90 -6.14
CA SER A 384 -29.20 0.41 -6.71
C SER A 384 -30.03 0.61 -7.97
N TRP A 385 -30.54 1.82 -8.13
CA TRP A 385 -31.47 2.23 -9.16
C TRP A 385 -30.99 3.51 -9.82
N SER A 386 -31.22 3.65 -11.12
CA SER A 386 -30.81 4.83 -11.88
C SER A 386 -31.90 5.30 -12.83
N SER A 387 -31.99 6.61 -13.02
CA SER A 387 -32.83 7.24 -14.02
C SER A 387 -32.12 7.26 -15.39
N SER A 388 -32.83 6.87 -16.45
CA SER A 388 -32.31 6.90 -17.82
C SER A 388 -32.55 8.24 -18.53
N SER A 389 -33.42 9.09 -17.98
CA SER A 389 -33.81 10.38 -18.55
C SER A 389 -32.96 11.55 -18.04
N GLY A 390 -32.06 11.31 -17.08
CA GLY A 390 -31.28 12.35 -16.41
C GLY A 390 -32.10 13.24 -15.46
N ALA A 391 -33.37 12.88 -15.20
CA ALA A 391 -34.20 13.52 -14.18
C ALA A 391 -33.79 13.08 -12.77
N ASP A 392 -34.00 13.96 -11.78
CA ASP A 392 -33.75 13.65 -10.38
C ASP A 392 -34.89 12.80 -9.76
N PRO A 393 -34.59 11.80 -8.92
CA PRO A 393 -33.25 11.34 -8.57
C PRO A 393 -32.52 10.66 -9.73
N ALA A 394 -31.24 11.03 -9.92
CA ALA A 394 -30.39 10.39 -10.92
C ALA A 394 -30.05 8.96 -10.50
N THR A 395 -29.81 8.76 -9.20
CA THR A 395 -29.64 7.43 -8.59
C THR A 395 -30.40 7.33 -7.27
N ALA A 396 -30.83 6.12 -6.95
CA ALA A 396 -31.42 5.78 -5.66
C ALA A 396 -30.90 4.41 -5.20
N SER A 397 -30.86 4.17 -3.90
CA SER A 397 -30.52 2.86 -3.36
C SER A 397 -31.35 2.50 -2.13
N ILE A 398 -31.70 1.22 -2.03
CA ILE A 398 -32.47 0.65 -0.93
C ILE A 398 -31.71 -0.53 -0.34
N ARG A 399 -31.66 -0.59 1.00
CA ARG A 399 -31.04 -1.69 1.73
C ARG A 399 -31.81 -1.98 3.01
N GLY A 400 -32.04 -3.26 3.29
CA GLY A 400 -32.50 -3.70 4.60
C GLY A 400 -31.40 -3.55 5.67
N THR A 401 -31.75 -2.96 6.81
CA THR A 401 -30.91 -2.82 7.99
C THR A 401 -31.63 -3.39 9.21
N VAL A 402 -30.97 -3.40 10.37
CA VAL A 402 -31.60 -3.78 11.64
C VAL A 402 -32.66 -2.78 12.10
N ASP A 403 -32.59 -1.54 11.60
CA ASP A 403 -33.50 -0.44 11.96
C ASP A 403 -34.62 -0.24 10.92
N GLY A 404 -34.72 -1.11 9.92
CA GLY A 404 -35.73 -1.07 8.86
C GLY A 404 -35.14 -0.93 7.46
N LEU A 405 -35.74 -0.10 6.60
CA LEU A 405 -35.26 0.14 5.23
C LEU A 405 -34.46 1.43 5.14
N SER A 406 -33.19 1.33 4.78
CA SER A 406 -32.33 2.48 4.48
C SER A 406 -32.49 2.87 3.01
N LEU A 407 -32.98 4.09 2.77
CA LEU A 407 -33.21 4.67 1.45
C LEU A 407 -32.26 5.84 1.24
N THR A 408 -31.58 5.87 0.10
CA THR A 408 -30.72 6.99 -0.31
C THR A 408 -31.09 7.41 -1.71
N ALA A 409 -31.07 8.71 -2.00
CA ALA A 409 -31.29 9.25 -3.33
C ALA A 409 -30.30 10.38 -3.60
N GLU A 410 -29.80 10.47 -4.84
CA GLU A 410 -28.81 11.45 -5.26
C GLU A 410 -29.26 12.12 -6.56
N SER A 411 -29.00 13.43 -6.66
CA SER A 411 -29.23 14.17 -7.89
C SER A 411 -28.10 13.96 -8.89
N ALA A 412 -28.32 14.33 -10.15
CA ALA A 412 -27.22 14.48 -11.10
C ALA A 412 -26.20 15.51 -10.58
N CYS A 413 -24.94 15.36 -11.00
CA CYS A 413 -23.88 16.31 -10.64
C CYS A 413 -23.99 17.61 -11.44
N VAL A 414 -24.03 18.76 -10.78
CA VAL A 414 -24.03 20.10 -11.41
C VAL A 414 -22.60 20.63 -11.45
N PRO A 415 -22.13 21.20 -12.57
CA PRO A 415 -20.84 21.90 -12.60
C PRO A 415 -20.87 23.17 -11.71
N PRO A 416 -19.70 23.70 -11.31
CA PRO A 416 -19.62 24.89 -10.49
C PRO A 416 -20.19 26.14 -11.20
N PRO A 417 -20.61 27.19 -10.46
CA PRO A 417 -21.38 28.32 -10.97
C PRO A 417 -20.73 29.20 -12.06
N ASP A 418 -19.47 28.96 -12.43
CA ASP A 418 -18.76 29.69 -13.50
C ASP A 418 -18.48 28.85 -14.77
N ALA A 419 -19.07 27.66 -14.91
CA ALA A 419 -18.86 26.79 -16.06
C ALA A 419 -19.82 27.03 -17.24
N THR A 420 -20.58 28.13 -17.25
CA THR A 420 -21.50 28.47 -18.35
C THR A 420 -20.93 29.57 -19.26
N SER A 421 -20.57 29.14 -20.47
CA SER A 421 -20.45 29.89 -21.74
C SER A 421 -19.20 30.75 -22.01
N GLU A 422 -18.15 30.11 -22.55
CA GLU A 422 -17.52 30.61 -23.78
C GLU A 422 -17.54 29.47 -24.80
N GLY A 423 -18.48 29.55 -25.75
CA GLY A 423 -18.73 28.50 -26.73
C GLY A 423 -19.91 28.84 -27.63
N ASN A 424 -19.85 29.98 -28.30
CA ASN A 424 -20.41 30.17 -29.65
C ASN A 424 -19.71 31.31 -30.37
#